data_AF-A0A497A740-F1
#
_entry.id   AF-A0A497A740-F1
#
_cell.length_a   1.000
_cell.length_b   1.000
_cell.length_c   1.000
_cell.angle_alpha   90.00
_cell.angle_beta   90.00
_cell.angle_gamma   90.00
#
_symmetry.space_group_name_H-M   'P 1'
#
loop_
_entity.id
_entity.type
_entity.pdbx_description
1 polymer ?
#
loop_
_entity_poly.entity_id
_entity_poly.type
_entity_poly.pdbx_seq_one_letter_code
_entity_poly.pdbx_strand_id
1 'polypeptide(L)' 'MIYNVSYVVLGGDHPGQMQSQENCPRVGERMQLGDLLVEIVEVRELMPPMGDFAYLHVTCRPVQAEQETQG' A
#
# COMPACT_ATOMS: atom_id res chain seq x y z
N MET A 1 -7.58 -3.00 16.53
CA MET A 1 -7.70 -3.87 15.35
C MET A 1 -6.43 -3.77 14.53
N ILE A 2 -5.85 -4.90 14.12
CA ILE A 2 -4.60 -4.98 13.36
C ILE A 2 -4.93 -5.40 11.92
N TYR A 3 -4.49 -4.59 10.96
CA TYR A 3 -4.62 -4.86 9.54
C TYR A 3 -3.33 -5.49 9.03
N ASN A 4 -3.39 -6.74 8.57
CA ASN A 4 -2.31 -7.38 7.83
C ASN A 4 -2.50 -7.06 6.35
N VAL A 5 -1.65 -6.19 5.84
CA VAL A 5 -1.78 -5.60 4.51
C VAL A 5 -0.69 -6.17 3.60
N SER A 6 -1.10 -6.76 2.48
CA SER A 6 -0.22 -7.17 1.39
C SER A 6 -0.22 -6.09 0.32
N TYR A 7 0.88 -5.35 0.22
CA TYR A 7 1.11 -4.29 -0.75
C TYR A 7 1.72 -4.85 -2.04
N VAL A 8 1.07 -4.60 -3.17
CA VAL A 8 1.55 -4.96 -4.50
C VAL A 8 1.70 -3.69 -5.34
N VAL A 9 2.90 -3.48 -5.90
CA VAL A 9 3.19 -2.32 -6.74
C VAL A 9 3.01 -2.68 -8.21
N LEU A 10 2.11 -1.98 -8.91
CA LEU A 10 1.87 -2.16 -10.34
C LEU A 10 3.10 -1.78 -11.16
N GLY A 11 3.47 -2.65 -12.10
CA GLY A 11 4.53 -2.39 -13.08
C GLY A 11 5.96 -2.38 -12.51
N GLY A 12 6.15 -2.75 -11.25
CA GLY A 12 7.47 -2.85 -10.62
C GLY A 12 7.97 -4.30 -10.52
N ASP A 13 9.29 -4.45 -10.53
CA ASP A 13 10.00 -5.70 -10.16
C ASP A 13 10.08 -5.88 -8.63
N HIS A 14 9.31 -5.07 -7.89
CA HIS A 14 9.39 -5.02 -6.44
C HIS A 14 8.61 -6.20 -5.85
N PRO A 15 9.27 -7.08 -5.06
CA PRO A 15 8.55 -8.15 -4.39
C PRO A 15 7.54 -7.49 -3.46
N GLY A 16 6.26 -7.78 -3.66
CA GLY A 16 5.19 -7.22 -2.83
C GLY A 16 5.51 -7.35 -1.34
N GLN A 17 5.10 -6.38 -0.54
CA GLN A 17 5.51 -6.27 0.86
C GLN A 17 4.32 -6.49 1.77
N MET A 18 4.50 -7.28 2.82
CA MET A 18 3.47 -7.47 3.83
C MET A 18 3.80 -6.66 5.08
N GLN A 19 2.84 -5.88 5.58
CA GLN A 19 2.99 -5.11 6.82
C GLN A 19 1.74 -5.25 7.69
N SER A 20 1.94 -5.27 9.01
CA SER A 20 0.86 -5.16 9.98
C SER A 20 0.76 -3.72 10.46
N GLN A 21 -0.44 -3.14 10.46
CA GLN A 21 -0.66 -1.74 10.83
C GLN A 21 -1.96 -1.57 11.62
N GLU A 22 -2.02 -0.54 12.46
CA GLU A 22 -3.22 -0.23 13.25
C GLU A 22 -4.26 0.59 12.48
N ASN A 23 -3.83 1.26 11.41
CA ASN A 23 -4.69 2.10 10.57
C ASN A 23 -5.10 1.37 9.30
N CYS A 24 -6.38 1.46 8.93
CA CYS A 24 -6.86 0.89 7.67
C CYS A 24 -6.31 1.71 6.49
N PRO A 25 -5.62 1.08 5.51
CA PRO A 25 -5.10 1.76 4.32
C PRO A 25 -6.24 2.33 3.47
N ARG A 26 -6.00 3.47 2.82
CA ARG A 26 -7.03 4.15 2.02
C ARG A 26 -6.57 4.41 0.60
N VAL A 27 -7.49 4.29 -0.36
CA VAL A 27 -7.25 4.72 -1.75
C VAL A 27 -6.91 6.20 -1.78
N GLY A 28 -5.88 6.57 -2.54
CA GLY A 28 -5.31 7.92 -2.65
C GLY A 28 -4.25 8.23 -1.60
N GLU A 29 -4.04 7.38 -0.60
CA GLU A 29 -2.96 7.55 0.38
C GLU A 29 -1.60 7.32 -0.29
N ARG A 30 -0.64 8.20 0.05
CA ARG A 30 0.75 8.07 -0.41
C ARG A 30 1.62 7.62 0.74
N MET A 31 2.46 6.62 0.48
CA MET A 31 3.34 6.06 1.50
C MET A 31 4.67 5.62 0.92
N GLN A 32 5.65 5.49 1.80
CA GLN A 32 6.97 4.99 1.48
C GLN A 32 7.00 3.47 1.64
N LEU A 33 7.26 2.74 0.55
CA LEU A 33 7.43 1.29 0.54
C LEU A 33 8.90 0.97 0.24
N GLY A 34 9.70 0.79 1.30
CA GLY A 34 11.17 0.75 1.18
C GLY A 34 11.69 2.08 0.64
N ASP A 35 12.38 2.07 -0.50
CA ASP A 35 12.90 3.28 -1.15
C ASP A 35 11.93 3.88 -2.19
N LEU A 36 10.76 3.28 -2.38
CA LEU A 36 9.78 3.71 -3.38
C LEU A 36 8.61 4.49 -2.77
N LEU A 37 8.34 5.69 -3.29
CA LEU A 37 7.11 6.40 -2.98
C LEU A 37 5.97 5.83 -3.84
N VAL A 38 4.89 5.40 -3.20
CA VAL A 38 3.75 4.80 -3.88
C VAL A 38 2.43 5.45 -3.46
N GLU A 39 1.43 5.38 -4.33
CA GLU A 39 0.05 5.80 -4.05
C GLU A 39 -0.86 4.58 -4.14
N ILE A 40 -1.70 4.41 -3.11
CA ILE A 40 -2.68 3.33 -3.06
C ILE A 40 -3.79 3.61 -4.06
N VAL A 41 -4.04 2.68 -4.98
CA VAL A 41 -5.10 2.80 -5.99
C VAL A 41 -6.26 1.84 -5.75
N GLU A 42 -6.03 0.75 -5.02
CA GLU A 42 -7.06 -0.23 -4.69
C GLU A 42 -6.81 -0.82 -3.31
N VAL A 43 -7.88 -1.01 -2.54
CA VAL A 43 -7.87 -1.72 -1.26
C VAL A 43 -8.97 -2.78 -1.31
N ARG A 44 -8.61 -4.04 -1.05
CA ARG A 44 -9.52 -5.18 -1.05
C ARG A 44 -9.36 -6.00 0.21
N GLU A 45 -10.48 -6.40 0.80
CA GLU A 45 -10.49 -7.42 1.85
C GLU A 45 -10.31 -8.81 1.22
N LEU A 46 -9.29 -9.54 1.65
CA LEU A 46 -9.04 -10.91 1.16
C LEU A 46 -9.96 -11.92 1.84
N MET A 47 -10.32 -11.65 3.09
CA MET A 47 -11.21 -12.49 3.89
C MET A 47 -11.92 -11.62 4.92
N PRO A 48 -13.08 -12.07 5.43
CA PRO A 48 -13.76 -11.38 6.51
C PRO A 48 -12.84 -11.19 7.73
N PRO A 49 -12.97 -10.07 8.46
CA PRO A 49 -12.24 -9.86 9.70
C PRO A 49 -12.44 -11.00 10.70
N MET A 50 -11.35 -11.45 11.29
CA MET A 50 -11.31 -12.54 12.27
C MET A 50 -10.93 -11.96 13.63
N GLY A 51 -11.94 -11.62 14.43
CA GLY A 51 -11.74 -10.93 15.70
C GLY A 51 -11.10 -9.55 15.50
N ASP A 52 -9.94 -9.33 16.11
CA ASP A 52 -9.19 -8.07 16.00
C ASP A 52 -8.26 -7.99 14.78
N PHE A 53 -8.30 -8.96 13.86
CA PHE A 53 -7.44 -9.00 12.68
C PHE A 53 -8.24 -8.90 11.37
N ALA A 54 -7.74 -8.09 10.43
CA ALA A 54 -8.22 -8.06 9.06
C ALA A 54 -7.07 -8.29 8.08
N TYR A 55 -7.36 -8.95 6.96
CA TYR A 55 -6.39 -9.22 5.90
C TYR A 55 -6.77 -8.44 4.66
N LEU A 56 -5.90 -7.50 4.28
CA LEU A 56 -6.13 -6.60 3.17
C LEU A 56 -5.10 -6.85 2.08
N HIS A 57 -5.55 -6.80 0.83
CA HIS A 57 -4.71 -6.69 -0.34
C HIS A 57 -4.80 -5.26 -0.85
N VAL A 58 -3.64 -4.63 -1.01
CA VAL A 58 -3.53 -3.25 -1.45
C VAL A 58 -2.71 -3.23 -2.73
N THR A 59 -3.28 -2.61 -3.75
CA THR A 59 -2.57 -2.34 -4.99
C THR A 59 -2.15 -0.89 -5.01
N CYS A 60 -0.87 -0.66 -5.27
CA CYS A 60 -0.27 0.66 -5.34
C CYS A 60 0.32 0.91 -6.72
N ARG A 61 0.47 2.18 -7.08
CA ARG A 61 1.27 2.61 -8.22
C ARG A 61 2.47 3.42 -7.73
N PRO A 62 3.65 3.31 -8.38
CA PRO A 62 4.75 4.22 -8.10
C PRO A 62 4.32 5.65 -8.40
N VAL A 63 4.59 6.55 -7.45
CA VAL A 63 4.52 7.98 -7.70
C VAL A 63 5.90 8.35 -8.20
N GLN A 64 6.04 8.67 -9.49
CA GLN A 64 7.24 9.36 -9.93
C GLN A 64 7.36 10.59 -9.04
N ALA A 65 8.46 10.71 -8.29
CA ALA A 65 8.82 11.98 -7.70
C ALA A 65 8.83 12.94 -8.88
N GLU A 66 7.83 13.83 -8.94
CA GLU A 66 7.87 14.97 -9.84
C GLU A 66 9.21 15.60 -9.56
N GLN A 67 10.13 15.47 -10.51
CA GLN A 67 11.36 16.22 -10.46
C GLN A 67 10.88 17.67 -10.48
N GLU A 68 10.91 18.32 -9.32
CA GLU A 68 10.79 19.76 -9.18
C GLU A 68 11.87 20.35 -10.08
N THR A 69 11.51 20.54 -11.35
CA THR A 69 12.23 21.37 -12.29
C THR A 69 11.84 22.78 -11.90
N GLN A 70 12.41 23.28 -10.81
CA GLN A 70 12.38 24.70 -10.51
C GLN A 70 13.70 25.27 -11.07
N GLY A 71 13.56 26.00 -12.17
CA GLY A 71 14.65 26.64 -12.90
C GLY A 71 15.08 27.97 -12.32
#